data_AF-A0A925H779-F1
#
_entry.id   AF-A0A925H779-F1
#
_cell.length_a   1.000
_cell.length_b   1.000
_cell.length_c   1.000
_cell.angle_alpha   90.00
_cell.angle_beta   90.00
_cell.angle_gamma   90.00
#
_symmetry.space_group_name_H-M   'P 1'
#
loop_
_entity.id
_entity.type
_entity.pdbx_description
1 polymer ?
#
loop_
_entity_poly.entity_id
_entity_poly.type
_entity_poly.pdbx_seq_one_letter_code
_entity_poly.pdbx_strand_id
1 'polypeptide(L)'
;MRKIIVAVFVVALASSSALAQSQQAPTLRIVSEDGNRLPSDLMYGNTKVKPLRLRPGTNTPITIDDADFFVQQQYVDFLSRFPDQSGFAFWQGEINSCGGNAACVDIKRQNVSAAFFLSIEFKETGFLVYRLYRSAFGNLSGKPVPVRRENFMPDTRTIANGVIIGQPGANELLEANKVAFTQGFVGRSDFQAAYPAGMTPTEYVNKLNTTAGGVLDGAQQQNLINELTANNTTAGRASVLRKVAEDADLSAAENNKAFVLMQYFGYLKRNPDDAPEQNLNFDGFNFWFGKLNEHGGNFVQAQMVKAFLDSSEYRTRF
;
A
#
# COMPACT_ATOMS: atom_id res chain seq x y z
N MET A 1 -79.93 37.19 -11.67
CA MET A 1 -78.92 37.36 -10.59
C MET A 1 -78.39 36.00 -10.18
N ARG A 2 -77.07 35.90 -10.02
CA ARG A 2 -76.22 34.76 -9.56
C ARG A 2 -75.89 33.64 -10.56
N LYS A 3 -74.61 33.67 -10.94
CA LYS A 3 -73.74 32.77 -11.70
C LYS A 3 -73.66 31.37 -11.09
N ILE A 4 -73.43 30.31 -11.90
CA ILE A 4 -72.39 29.29 -11.67
C ILE A 4 -71.86 28.80 -13.03
N ILE A 5 -70.54 28.94 -13.21
CA ILE A 5 -69.73 28.37 -14.29
C ILE A 5 -69.34 26.96 -13.84
N VAL A 6 -69.53 25.93 -14.67
CA VAL A 6 -68.96 24.60 -14.45
C VAL A 6 -67.97 24.32 -15.57
N ALA A 7 -66.69 24.28 -15.19
CA ALA A 7 -65.57 23.98 -16.06
C ALA A 7 -65.44 22.46 -16.28
N VAL A 8 -65.19 22.09 -17.53
CA VAL A 8 -64.93 20.72 -17.99
C VAL A 8 -63.51 20.33 -17.57
N PHE A 9 -63.36 19.20 -16.86
CA PHE A 9 -62.07 18.54 -16.66
C PHE A 9 -62.05 17.21 -17.42
N VAL A 10 -61.26 17.17 -18.49
CA VAL A 10 -60.89 15.95 -19.21
C VAL A 10 -59.75 15.28 -18.43
N VAL A 11 -59.99 14.09 -17.90
CA VAL A 11 -58.95 13.25 -17.29
C VAL A 11 -58.24 12.48 -18.41
N ALA A 12 -57.04 12.94 -18.78
CA ALA A 12 -56.12 12.17 -19.61
C ALA A 12 -55.37 11.16 -18.72
N LEU A 13 -55.66 9.87 -18.91
CA LEU A 13 -54.87 8.77 -18.35
C LEU A 13 -53.53 8.68 -19.11
N ALA A 14 -52.48 9.23 -18.53
CA ALA A 14 -51.10 8.97 -18.97
C ALA A 14 -50.64 7.63 -18.39
N SER A 15 -50.53 6.62 -19.25
CA SER A 15 -49.87 5.35 -18.96
C SER A 15 -48.37 5.60 -18.78
N SER A 16 -47.88 5.57 -17.54
CA SER A 16 -46.46 5.50 -17.22
C SER A 16 -45.94 4.09 -17.50
N SER A 17 -45.31 3.89 -18.65
CA SER A 17 -44.45 2.73 -18.89
C SER A 17 -43.20 2.86 -18.02
N ALA A 18 -43.21 2.24 -16.84
CA ALA A 18 -42.00 2.01 -16.06
C ALA A 18 -41.07 1.12 -16.89
N LEU A 19 -39.94 1.68 -17.32
CA LEU A 19 -38.81 0.91 -17.84
C LEU A 19 -38.31 0.02 -16.69
N ALA A 20 -38.79 -1.22 -16.64
CA ALA A 20 -38.17 -2.28 -15.87
C ALA A 20 -36.80 -2.55 -16.51
N GLN A 21 -35.77 -1.81 -16.10
CA GLN A 21 -34.40 -2.30 -16.24
C GLN A 21 -34.39 -3.66 -15.55
N SER A 22 -34.05 -4.70 -16.30
CA SER A 22 -33.81 -6.04 -15.79
C SER A 22 -32.68 -5.97 -14.76
N GLN A 23 -33.01 -5.71 -13.50
CA GLN A 23 -32.06 -5.80 -12.40
C GLN A 23 -31.74 -7.28 -12.23
N GLN A 24 -30.65 -7.69 -12.90
CA GLN A 24 -30.05 -9.00 -12.73
C GLN A 24 -29.89 -9.26 -11.22
N ALA A 25 -30.33 -10.43 -10.76
CA ALA A 25 -30.29 -10.77 -9.34
C ALA A 25 -28.85 -10.57 -8.81
N PRO A 26 -28.66 -9.93 -7.65
CA PRO A 26 -27.33 -9.68 -7.11
C PRO A 26 -26.59 -11.01 -6.93
N THR A 27 -25.44 -11.14 -7.59
CA THR A 27 -24.59 -12.32 -7.49
C THR A 27 -23.51 -12.10 -6.45
N LEU A 28 -23.14 -13.17 -5.75
CA LEU A 28 -21.92 -13.21 -4.95
C LEU A 28 -20.71 -13.21 -5.90
N ARG A 29 -19.76 -12.31 -5.67
CA ARG A 29 -18.49 -12.30 -6.41
C ARG A 29 -17.33 -11.95 -5.49
N ILE A 30 -16.14 -12.46 -5.83
CA ILE A 30 -14.89 -12.07 -5.21
C ILE A 30 -14.24 -11.02 -6.10
N VAL A 31 -13.97 -9.83 -5.55
CA VAL A 31 -13.34 -8.72 -6.24
C VAL A 31 -12.01 -8.44 -5.57
N SER A 32 -10.94 -8.61 -6.31
CA SER A 32 -9.61 -8.14 -5.90
C SER A 32 -9.43 -6.72 -6.38
N GLU A 33 -8.64 -5.94 -5.65
CA GLU A 33 -8.30 -4.57 -6.04
C GLU A 33 -7.46 -4.52 -7.35
N ASP A 34 -6.82 -5.63 -7.74
CA ASP A 34 -5.85 -5.69 -8.85
C ASP A 34 -5.83 -7.04 -9.61
N GLY A 35 -6.93 -7.82 -9.60
CA GLY A 35 -6.99 -9.17 -10.18
C GLY A 35 -6.62 -10.26 -9.17
N ASN A 36 -7.04 -11.52 -9.39
CA ASN A 36 -7.15 -12.71 -8.48
C ASN A 36 -6.06 -12.95 -7.40
N ARG A 37 -5.69 -11.94 -6.63
CA ARG A 37 -4.64 -11.88 -5.64
C ARG A 37 -5.19 -11.21 -4.39
N LEU A 38 -4.55 -11.50 -3.27
CA LEU A 38 -5.00 -11.06 -1.96
C LEU A 38 -4.55 -9.62 -1.68
N PRO A 39 -5.35 -8.86 -0.90
CA PRO A 39 -6.68 -9.21 -0.40
C PRO A 39 -7.74 -9.10 -1.49
N SER A 40 -8.79 -9.92 -1.37
CA SER A 40 -9.99 -9.82 -2.20
C SER A 40 -11.21 -9.62 -1.33
N ASP A 41 -12.10 -8.71 -1.76
CA ASP A 41 -13.37 -8.42 -1.12
C ASP A 41 -14.46 -9.37 -1.62
N LEU A 42 -15.32 -9.79 -0.71
CA LEU A 42 -16.53 -10.51 -1.05
C LEU A 42 -17.65 -9.48 -1.26
N MET A 43 -18.32 -9.54 -2.40
CA MET A 43 -19.39 -8.62 -2.78
C MET A 43 -20.67 -9.40 -3.07
N TYR A 44 -21.82 -8.88 -2.61
CA TYR A 44 -23.15 -9.31 -3.02
C TYR A 44 -23.83 -8.16 -3.76
N GLY A 45 -23.96 -8.25 -5.09
CA GLY A 45 -24.27 -7.07 -5.90
C GLY A 45 -23.21 -5.97 -5.68
N ASN A 46 -23.60 -4.75 -5.38
CA ASN A 46 -22.64 -3.67 -5.10
C ASN A 46 -22.31 -3.51 -3.61
N THR A 47 -22.80 -4.42 -2.78
CA THR A 47 -22.57 -4.39 -1.33
C THR A 47 -21.38 -5.25 -0.97
N LYS A 48 -20.37 -4.64 -0.35
CA LYS A 48 -19.28 -5.38 0.29
C LYS A 48 -19.84 -6.15 1.49
N VAL A 49 -19.67 -7.46 1.50
CA VAL A 49 -20.12 -8.33 2.59
C VAL A 49 -18.94 -8.70 3.49
N LYS A 50 -19.18 -8.70 4.79
CA LYS A 50 -18.22 -9.20 5.78
C LYS A 50 -18.54 -10.67 6.05
N PRO A 51 -17.67 -11.62 5.66
CA PRO A 51 -17.92 -13.01 5.96
C PRO A 51 -17.84 -13.21 7.49
N LEU A 52 -18.90 -13.80 8.06
CA LEU A 52 -18.86 -14.31 9.42
C LEU A 52 -17.82 -15.44 9.47
N ARG A 53 -16.78 -15.25 10.27
CA ARG A 53 -15.75 -16.26 10.49
C ARG A 53 -16.04 -16.96 11.80
N LEU A 54 -16.16 -18.29 11.77
CA LEU A 54 -16.38 -19.12 12.95
C LEU A 54 -15.18 -20.05 13.14
N ARG A 55 -14.84 -20.33 14.39
CA ARG A 55 -13.86 -21.35 14.74
C ARG A 55 -14.33 -22.70 14.20
N PRO A 56 -13.46 -23.50 13.54
CA PRO A 56 -13.87 -24.79 13.00
C PRO A 56 -14.50 -25.69 14.08
N GLY A 57 -15.69 -26.22 13.80
CA GLY A 57 -16.42 -27.10 14.72
C GLY A 57 -17.11 -26.40 15.89
N THR A 58 -17.15 -25.05 15.93
CA THR A 58 -17.87 -24.30 16.96
C THR A 58 -18.69 -23.15 16.37
N ASN A 59 -19.49 -22.50 17.21
CA ASN A 59 -20.20 -21.25 16.87
C ASN A 59 -19.47 -20.00 17.41
N THR A 60 -18.20 -20.13 17.78
CA THR A 60 -17.39 -19.01 18.31
C THR A 60 -16.91 -18.14 17.15
N PRO A 61 -17.27 -16.85 17.11
CA PRO A 61 -16.76 -15.93 16.09
C PRO A 61 -15.24 -15.74 16.22
N ILE A 62 -14.57 -15.62 15.08
CA ILE A 62 -13.16 -15.20 14.98
C ILE A 62 -13.14 -13.69 14.83
N THR A 63 -12.39 -13.01 15.70
CA THR A 63 -12.28 -11.54 15.68
C THR A 63 -10.85 -11.10 15.42
N ILE A 64 -10.65 -9.84 15.02
CA ILE A 64 -9.30 -9.28 14.80
C ILE A 64 -8.44 -9.22 16.07
N ASP A 65 -9.04 -9.44 17.24
CA ASP A 65 -8.32 -9.53 18.52
C ASP A 65 -7.74 -10.93 18.78
N ASP A 66 -8.17 -11.94 18.02
CA ASP A 66 -7.56 -13.26 18.08
C ASP A 66 -6.19 -13.25 17.39
N ALA A 67 -5.18 -13.82 18.05
CA ALA A 67 -3.79 -13.77 17.59
C ALA A 67 -3.60 -14.36 16.18
N ASP A 68 -4.27 -15.47 15.89
CA ASP A 68 -4.16 -16.15 14.59
C ASP A 68 -4.73 -15.31 13.45
N PHE A 69 -5.92 -14.74 13.64
CA PHE A 69 -6.54 -13.89 12.63
C PHE A 69 -5.79 -12.56 12.49
N PHE A 70 -5.36 -11.96 13.61
CA PHE A 70 -4.52 -10.75 13.61
C PHE A 70 -3.27 -10.93 12.76
N VAL A 71 -2.49 -12.00 13.04
CA VAL A 71 -1.25 -12.29 12.30
C VAL A 71 -1.54 -12.53 10.83
N GLN A 72 -2.58 -13.32 10.50
CA GLN A 72 -2.98 -13.54 9.10
C GLN A 72 -3.28 -12.21 8.39
N GLN A 73 -3.98 -11.29 9.06
CA GLN A 73 -4.25 -9.96 8.49
C GLN A 73 -2.99 -9.13 8.30
N GLN A 74 -1.99 -9.20 9.19
CA GLN A 74 -0.72 -8.47 8.98
C GLN A 74 0.02 -8.96 7.72
N TYR A 75 0.06 -10.28 7.48
CA TYR A 75 0.64 -10.84 6.25
C TYR A 75 -0.11 -10.39 4.99
N VAL A 76 -1.45 -10.44 5.01
CA VAL A 76 -2.26 -10.01 3.86
C VAL A 76 -2.12 -8.51 3.63
N ASP A 77 -2.09 -7.72 4.70
CA ASP A 77 -2.13 -6.27 4.60
C ASP A 77 -0.82 -5.66 4.16
N PHE A 78 0.31 -6.23 4.59
CA PHE A 78 1.62 -5.65 4.33
C PHE A 78 2.45 -6.46 3.33
N LEU A 79 2.26 -7.77 3.27
CA LEU A 79 3.04 -8.66 2.37
C LEU A 79 2.21 -9.20 1.20
N SER A 80 0.89 -8.93 1.17
CA SER A 80 -0.01 -9.41 0.11
C SER A 80 0.04 -10.93 -0.12
N ARG A 81 0.33 -11.70 0.94
CA ARG A 81 0.38 -13.17 0.90
C ARG A 81 -0.19 -13.78 2.16
N PHE A 82 -0.41 -15.09 2.13
CA PHE A 82 -0.67 -15.84 3.35
C PHE A 82 0.63 -16.15 4.09
N PRO A 83 0.57 -16.34 5.42
CA PRO A 83 1.74 -16.71 6.18
C PRO A 83 2.22 -18.11 5.81
N ASP A 84 3.54 -18.30 5.84
CA ASP A 84 4.14 -19.63 5.91
C ASP A 84 3.96 -20.22 7.31
N GLN A 85 3.96 -21.54 7.44
CA GLN A 85 3.65 -22.23 8.70
C GLN A 85 4.55 -21.79 9.86
N SER A 86 5.85 -21.63 9.61
CA SER A 86 6.84 -21.23 10.61
C SER A 86 6.62 -19.80 11.10
N GLY A 87 6.51 -18.84 10.18
CA GLY A 87 6.28 -17.44 10.50
C GLY A 87 4.93 -17.26 11.19
N PHE A 88 3.88 -17.98 10.74
CA PHE A 88 2.57 -17.94 11.38
C PHE A 88 2.64 -18.36 12.84
N ALA A 89 3.29 -19.49 13.13
CA ALA A 89 3.42 -20.01 14.48
C ALA A 89 4.26 -19.09 15.38
N PHE A 90 5.35 -18.54 14.83
CA PHE A 90 6.23 -17.61 15.55
C PHE A 90 5.48 -16.35 16.00
N TRP A 91 4.82 -15.65 15.08
CA TRP A 91 4.14 -14.39 15.40
C TRP A 91 2.91 -14.58 16.30
N GLN A 92 2.21 -15.71 16.18
CA GLN A 92 1.18 -16.07 17.15
C GLN A 92 1.77 -16.33 18.53
N GLY A 93 2.89 -17.06 18.59
CA GLY A 93 3.61 -17.34 19.84
C GLY A 93 4.01 -16.07 20.59
N GLU A 94 4.46 -15.04 19.88
CA GLU A 94 4.81 -13.72 20.44
C GLU A 94 3.64 -13.04 21.18
N ILE A 95 2.41 -13.20 20.69
CA ILE A 95 1.21 -12.63 21.33
C ILE A 95 0.71 -13.57 22.43
N ASN A 96 0.66 -14.87 22.14
CA ASN A 96 0.13 -15.88 23.07
C ASN A 96 0.99 -16.05 24.33
N SER A 97 2.29 -15.70 24.27
CA SER A 97 3.19 -15.70 25.43
C SER A 97 2.72 -14.76 26.56
N CYS A 98 1.80 -13.84 26.28
CA CYS A 98 1.23 -12.96 27.29
C CYS A 98 0.24 -13.63 28.24
N GLY A 99 -0.21 -14.86 27.96
CA GLY A 99 -1.08 -15.65 28.86
C GLY A 99 -2.39 -14.96 29.25
N GLY A 100 -2.91 -14.04 28.43
CA GLY A 100 -4.14 -13.27 28.70
C GLY A 100 -3.94 -11.90 29.36
N ASN A 101 -2.70 -11.48 29.65
CA ASN A 101 -2.44 -10.11 30.12
C ASN A 101 -2.72 -9.09 29.00
N ALA A 102 -3.79 -8.30 29.15
CA ALA A 102 -4.24 -7.36 28.13
C ALA A 102 -3.20 -6.29 27.75
N ALA A 103 -2.45 -5.75 28.71
CA ALA A 103 -1.41 -4.76 28.45
C ALA A 103 -0.23 -5.35 27.67
N CYS A 104 0.15 -6.58 28.00
CA CYS A 104 1.16 -7.34 27.25
C CYS A 104 0.68 -7.60 25.82
N VAL A 105 -0.57 -8.04 25.64
CA VAL A 105 -1.15 -8.31 24.31
C VAL A 105 -1.18 -7.05 23.45
N ASP A 106 -1.59 -5.90 24.00
CA ASP A 106 -1.59 -4.62 23.29
C ASP A 106 -0.18 -4.27 22.75
N ILE A 107 0.84 -4.34 23.61
CA ILE A 107 2.23 -4.06 23.24
C ILE A 107 2.74 -5.08 22.21
N LYS A 108 2.47 -6.38 22.42
CA LYS A 108 2.91 -7.43 21.49
C LYS A 108 2.26 -7.28 20.12
N ARG A 109 0.97 -6.93 20.02
CA ARG A 109 0.32 -6.69 18.73
C ARG A 109 0.94 -5.52 17.98
N GLN A 110 1.24 -4.42 18.68
CA GLN A 110 1.95 -3.28 18.09
C GLN A 110 3.34 -3.68 17.56
N ASN A 111 4.12 -4.42 18.36
CA ASN A 111 5.46 -4.86 17.97
C ASN A 111 5.43 -5.88 16.82
N VAL A 112 4.54 -6.88 16.89
CA VAL A 112 4.36 -7.88 15.84
C VAL A 112 4.00 -7.19 14.54
N SER A 113 3.05 -6.25 14.55
CA SER A 113 2.70 -5.50 13.34
C SER A 113 3.87 -4.67 12.80
N ALA A 114 4.52 -3.89 13.67
CA ALA A 114 5.66 -3.06 13.28
C ALA A 114 6.78 -3.90 12.64
N ALA A 115 6.98 -5.13 13.11
CA ALA A 115 7.99 -6.05 12.58
C ALA A 115 7.78 -6.38 11.09
N PHE A 116 6.54 -6.37 10.57
CA PHE A 116 6.30 -6.57 9.14
C PHE A 116 6.93 -5.46 8.30
N PHE A 117 6.79 -4.20 8.70
CA PHE A 117 7.41 -3.06 8.02
C PHE A 117 8.94 -3.05 8.17
N LEU A 118 9.44 -3.55 9.31
CA LEU A 118 10.88 -3.61 9.60
C LEU A 118 11.57 -4.83 8.96
N SER A 119 10.79 -5.80 8.47
CA SER A 119 11.28 -7.02 7.85
C SER A 119 12.07 -6.71 6.57
N ILE A 120 13.03 -7.59 6.27
CA ILE A 120 13.75 -7.56 4.99
C ILE A 120 12.75 -7.62 3.84
N GLU A 121 11.74 -8.47 3.94
CA GLU A 121 10.73 -8.65 2.89
C GLU A 121 10.07 -7.32 2.53
N PHE A 122 9.60 -6.54 3.51
CA PHE A 122 8.95 -5.25 3.23
C PHE A 122 9.94 -4.13 2.86
N LYS A 123 11.13 -4.10 3.50
CA LYS A 123 12.18 -3.12 3.19
C LYS A 123 12.69 -3.23 1.76
N GLU A 124 12.78 -4.46 1.25
CA GLU A 124 13.30 -4.77 -0.08
C GLU A 124 12.21 -4.86 -1.16
N THR A 125 10.93 -4.75 -0.79
CA THR A 125 9.79 -4.73 -1.72
C THR A 125 9.07 -3.38 -1.65
N GLY A 126 8.19 -3.18 -0.66
CA GLY A 126 7.37 -1.98 -0.51
C GLY A 126 8.20 -0.70 -0.38
N PHE A 127 9.18 -0.65 0.53
CA PHE A 127 10.02 0.55 0.64
C PHE A 127 10.89 0.78 -0.60
N LEU A 128 11.31 -0.28 -1.31
CA LEU A 128 11.99 -0.12 -2.59
C LEU A 128 11.07 0.51 -3.64
N VAL A 129 9.83 0.03 -3.79
CA VAL A 129 8.85 0.64 -4.72
C VAL A 129 8.64 2.11 -4.40
N TYR A 130 8.41 2.45 -3.13
CA TYR A 130 8.30 3.83 -2.68
C TYR A 130 9.49 4.68 -3.13
N ARG A 131 10.72 4.20 -2.88
CA ARG A 131 11.95 4.92 -3.22
C ARG A 131 12.17 5.01 -4.72
N LEU A 132 11.80 4.00 -5.51
CA LEU A 132 11.85 4.06 -6.98
C LEU A 132 10.98 5.19 -7.52
N TYR A 133 9.74 5.33 -7.02
CA TYR A 133 8.88 6.47 -7.37
C TYR A 133 9.49 7.80 -6.91
N ARG A 134 10.05 7.85 -5.70
CA ARG A 134 10.71 9.06 -5.17
C ARG A 134 11.91 9.48 -6.01
N SER A 135 12.79 8.55 -6.40
CA SER A 135 13.97 8.82 -7.22
C SER A 135 13.61 9.20 -8.65
N ALA A 136 12.58 8.57 -9.22
CA ALA A 136 12.18 8.81 -10.60
C ALA A 136 11.37 10.10 -10.77
N PHE A 137 10.42 10.37 -9.88
CA PHE A 137 9.40 11.40 -10.08
C PHE A 137 9.33 12.43 -8.96
N GLY A 138 10.02 12.21 -7.84
CA GLY A 138 9.90 13.05 -6.67
C GLY A 138 8.55 12.82 -6.00
N ASN A 139 7.94 13.89 -5.47
CA ASN A 139 6.59 13.83 -4.93
C ASN A 139 5.56 14.06 -6.04
N LEU A 140 4.39 13.45 -5.90
CA LEU A 140 3.25 13.74 -6.74
C LEU A 140 2.89 15.23 -6.64
N SER A 141 2.45 15.83 -7.75
CA SER A 141 2.11 17.25 -7.81
C SER A 141 1.12 17.64 -6.70
N GLY A 142 1.52 18.59 -5.86
CA GLY A 142 0.71 19.10 -4.74
C GLY A 142 0.54 18.13 -3.56
N LYS A 143 1.26 17.00 -3.52
CA LYS A 143 1.13 15.99 -2.46
C LYS A 143 2.47 15.75 -1.76
N PRO A 144 2.48 15.38 -0.47
CA PRO A 144 3.70 15.14 0.27
C PRO A 144 4.29 13.74 0.01
N VAL A 145 3.75 12.95 -0.91
CA VAL A 145 4.13 11.53 -1.13
C VAL A 145 4.46 11.25 -2.60
N PRO A 146 5.34 10.28 -2.91
CA PRO A 146 5.78 9.97 -4.27
C PRO A 146 4.85 9.02 -5.04
N VAL A 147 3.98 8.30 -4.35
CA VAL A 147 3.17 7.23 -4.95
C VAL A 147 1.81 7.12 -4.26
N ARG A 148 0.79 6.73 -5.02
CA ARG A 148 -0.54 6.40 -4.52
C ARG A 148 -0.74 4.89 -4.42
N ARG A 149 -1.67 4.47 -3.58
CA ARG A 149 -1.92 3.06 -3.23
C ARG A 149 -2.16 2.20 -4.47
N GLU A 150 -2.96 2.70 -5.40
CA GLU A 150 -3.35 2.03 -6.64
C GLU A 150 -2.17 1.63 -7.53
N ASN A 151 -1.06 2.38 -7.46
CA ASN A 151 0.18 2.05 -8.17
C ASN A 151 1.14 1.25 -7.28
N PHE A 152 1.19 1.58 -5.99
CA PHE A 152 2.09 0.97 -5.02
C PHE A 152 1.84 -0.53 -4.82
N MET A 153 0.58 -0.92 -4.63
CA MET A 153 0.22 -2.31 -4.30
C MET A 153 0.59 -3.31 -5.41
N PRO A 154 0.22 -3.11 -6.69
CA PRO A 154 0.59 -4.06 -7.75
C PRO A 154 2.11 -4.11 -7.99
N ASP A 155 2.81 -2.99 -7.85
CA ASP A 155 4.27 -2.93 -8.01
C ASP A 155 4.98 -3.69 -6.89
N THR A 156 4.54 -3.52 -5.65
CA THR A 156 5.09 -4.25 -4.50
C THR A 156 4.89 -5.75 -4.65
N ARG A 157 3.70 -6.17 -5.12
CA ARG A 157 3.40 -7.59 -5.38
C ARG A 157 4.24 -8.18 -6.50
N THR A 158 4.60 -7.38 -7.50
CA THR A 158 5.49 -7.82 -8.58
C THR A 158 6.87 -8.15 -8.05
N ILE A 159 7.44 -7.29 -7.20
CA ILE A 159 8.75 -7.56 -6.58
C ILE A 159 8.67 -8.73 -5.59
N ALA A 160 7.61 -8.81 -4.78
CA ALA A 160 7.43 -9.83 -3.76
C ALA A 160 7.02 -11.22 -4.32
N ASN A 161 6.74 -11.34 -5.62
CA ASN A 161 6.13 -12.53 -6.19
C ASN A 161 6.97 -13.80 -5.94
N GLY A 162 6.40 -14.74 -5.17
CA GLY A 162 7.03 -16.02 -4.84
C GLY A 162 8.14 -15.93 -3.77
N VAL A 163 8.43 -14.74 -3.23
CA VAL A 163 9.48 -14.55 -2.23
C VAL A 163 8.97 -14.90 -0.84
N ILE A 164 9.67 -15.80 -0.16
CA ILE A 164 9.50 -16.08 1.28
C ILE A 164 10.88 -16.05 1.90
N ILE A 165 11.20 -14.98 2.64
CA ILE A 165 12.52 -14.80 3.23
C ILE A 165 12.84 -15.95 4.19
N GLY A 166 14.06 -16.48 4.09
CA GLY A 166 14.52 -17.63 4.88
C GLY A 166 14.34 -18.99 4.20
N GLN A 167 13.63 -19.05 3.07
CA GLN A 167 13.58 -20.26 2.24
C GLN A 167 14.78 -20.32 1.26
N PRO A 168 15.24 -21.52 0.88
CA PRO A 168 16.28 -21.68 -0.14
C PRO A 168 15.95 -20.95 -1.44
N GLY A 169 16.89 -20.18 -1.99
CA GLY A 169 16.70 -19.43 -3.24
C GLY A 169 15.91 -18.12 -3.13
N ALA A 170 15.45 -17.75 -1.93
CA ALA A 170 14.62 -16.55 -1.75
C ALA A 170 15.35 -15.24 -2.10
N ASN A 171 16.64 -15.14 -1.79
CA ASN A 171 17.43 -13.95 -2.07
C ASN A 171 17.68 -13.78 -3.57
N GLU A 172 18.01 -14.87 -4.27
CA GLU A 172 18.22 -14.89 -5.71
C GLU A 172 16.93 -14.57 -6.46
N LEU A 173 15.79 -15.12 -6.01
CA LEU A 173 14.49 -14.81 -6.58
C LEU A 173 14.10 -13.34 -6.36
N LEU A 174 14.30 -12.81 -5.15
CA LEU A 174 14.03 -11.40 -4.85
C LEU A 174 14.87 -10.48 -5.74
N GLU A 175 16.17 -10.77 -5.89
CA GLU A 175 17.06 -10.00 -6.76
C GLU A 175 16.60 -10.05 -8.22
N ALA A 176 16.26 -11.24 -8.73
CA ALA A 176 15.72 -11.40 -10.08
C ALA A 176 14.43 -10.60 -10.29
N ASN A 177 13.51 -10.64 -9.32
CA ASN A 177 12.26 -9.88 -9.37
C ASN A 177 12.51 -8.37 -9.39
N LYS A 178 13.43 -7.86 -8.55
CA LYS A 178 13.81 -6.44 -8.53
C LYS A 178 14.39 -5.99 -9.87
N VAL A 179 15.32 -6.75 -10.43
CA VAL A 179 15.93 -6.43 -11.75
C VAL A 179 14.85 -6.39 -12.83
N ALA A 180 14.01 -7.42 -12.92
CA ALA A 180 12.94 -7.47 -13.91
C ALA A 180 11.93 -6.32 -13.73
N PHE A 181 11.54 -6.04 -12.49
CA PHE A 181 10.63 -4.95 -12.16
C PHE A 181 11.21 -3.59 -12.57
N THR A 182 12.44 -3.25 -12.16
CA THR A 182 13.01 -1.94 -12.48
C THR A 182 13.24 -1.76 -13.99
N GLN A 183 13.57 -2.84 -14.72
CA GLN A 183 13.62 -2.79 -16.19
C GLN A 183 12.25 -2.48 -16.81
N GLY A 184 11.19 -3.11 -16.33
CA GLY A 184 9.82 -2.79 -16.74
C GLY A 184 9.41 -1.37 -16.34
N PHE A 185 9.79 -0.93 -15.15
CA PHE A 185 9.51 0.40 -14.60
C PHE A 185 10.09 1.51 -15.48
N VAL A 186 11.37 1.41 -15.87
CA VAL A 186 11.98 2.42 -16.77
C VAL A 186 11.40 2.36 -18.18
N GLY A 187 10.78 1.25 -18.58
CA GLY A 187 10.08 1.12 -19.86
C GLY A 187 8.69 1.76 -19.90
N ARG A 188 8.15 2.23 -18.76
CA ARG A 188 6.83 2.86 -18.71
C ARG A 188 6.83 4.22 -19.42
N SER A 189 5.69 4.58 -19.99
CA SER A 189 5.54 5.80 -20.81
C SER A 189 5.83 7.09 -20.04
N ASP A 190 5.42 7.14 -18.77
CA ASP A 190 5.69 8.26 -17.86
C ASP A 190 7.18 8.39 -17.53
N PHE A 191 7.86 7.27 -17.29
CA PHE A 191 9.31 7.24 -17.10
C PHE A 191 10.04 7.71 -18.37
N GLN A 192 9.66 7.20 -19.54
CA GLN A 192 10.26 7.60 -20.82
C GLN A 192 10.00 9.07 -21.16
N ALA A 193 8.85 9.63 -20.76
CA ALA A 193 8.57 11.06 -20.90
C ALA A 193 9.47 11.90 -19.97
N ALA A 194 9.70 11.44 -18.74
CA ALA A 194 10.59 12.13 -17.80
C ALA A 194 12.08 11.95 -18.14
N TYR A 195 12.47 10.80 -18.68
CA TYR A 195 13.86 10.44 -18.99
C TYR A 195 13.99 9.92 -20.43
N PRO A 196 13.87 10.79 -21.44
CA PRO A 196 13.90 10.37 -22.84
C PRO A 196 15.20 9.62 -23.20
N ALA A 197 15.12 8.73 -24.19
CA ALA A 197 16.26 7.93 -24.65
C ALA A 197 17.46 8.78 -25.09
N GLY A 198 17.23 9.99 -25.62
CA GLY A 198 18.28 10.93 -26.03
C GLY A 198 19.01 11.63 -24.88
N MET A 199 18.52 11.52 -23.63
CA MET A 199 19.17 12.08 -22.45
C MET A 199 20.53 11.40 -22.23
N THR A 200 21.59 12.19 -22.05
CA THR A 200 22.94 11.65 -21.82
C THR A 200 23.04 10.97 -20.45
N PRO A 201 24.02 10.07 -20.24
CA PRO A 201 24.27 9.46 -18.93
C PRO A 201 24.42 10.48 -17.78
N THR A 202 25.16 11.56 -18.02
CA THR A 202 25.34 12.65 -17.05
C THR A 202 24.03 13.33 -16.70
N GLU A 203 23.23 13.73 -17.70
CA GLU A 203 21.93 14.36 -17.45
C GLU A 203 20.97 13.43 -16.71
N TYR A 204 20.97 12.13 -17.05
CA TYR A 204 20.14 11.13 -16.42
C TYR A 204 20.45 10.96 -14.93
N VAL A 205 21.73 10.75 -14.59
CA VAL A 205 22.16 10.58 -13.19
C VAL A 205 21.95 11.87 -12.40
N ASN A 206 22.29 13.02 -12.96
CA ASN A 206 22.09 14.31 -12.29
C ASN A 206 20.62 14.57 -12.00
N LYS A 207 19.74 14.31 -12.98
CA LYS A 207 18.30 14.48 -12.80
C LYS A 207 17.76 13.55 -11.72
N LEU A 208 18.11 12.26 -11.75
CA LEU A 208 17.72 11.31 -10.69
C LEU A 208 18.19 11.77 -9.32
N ASN A 209 19.45 12.22 -9.20
CA ASN A 209 19.99 12.69 -7.93
C ASN A 209 19.22 13.92 -7.43
N THR A 210 19.00 14.93 -8.28
CA THR A 210 18.21 16.11 -7.93
C THR A 210 16.79 15.74 -7.51
N THR A 211 16.13 14.86 -8.26
CA THR A 211 14.76 14.41 -7.96
C THR A 211 14.68 13.62 -6.64
N ALA A 212 15.70 12.82 -6.33
CA ALA A 212 15.84 12.09 -5.07
C ALA A 212 16.19 13.01 -3.88
N GLY A 213 16.53 14.28 -4.10
CA GLY A 213 16.88 15.24 -3.05
C GLY A 213 18.38 15.46 -2.83
N GLY A 214 19.23 15.06 -3.79
CA GLY A 214 20.67 15.26 -3.74
C GLY A 214 21.38 14.27 -2.81
N VAL A 215 20.93 13.02 -2.80
CA VAL A 215 21.38 11.95 -1.89
C VAL A 215 22.74 11.36 -2.25
N LEU A 216 23.15 11.45 -3.53
CA LEU A 216 24.45 10.94 -3.96
C LEU A 216 25.53 11.98 -3.70
N ASP A 217 26.62 11.55 -3.07
CA ASP A 217 27.87 12.30 -3.03
C ASP A 217 28.53 12.38 -4.43
N GLY A 218 29.55 13.23 -4.55
CA GLY A 218 30.23 13.45 -5.83
C GLY A 218 30.90 12.20 -6.42
N ALA A 219 31.40 11.29 -5.58
CA ALA A 219 32.04 10.06 -6.02
C ALA A 219 31.01 9.03 -6.48
N GLN A 220 29.92 8.84 -5.73
CA GLN A 220 28.80 7.98 -6.10
C GLN A 220 28.18 8.45 -7.42
N GLN A 221 27.94 9.75 -7.56
CA GLN A 221 27.39 10.35 -8.77
C GLN A 221 28.30 10.08 -9.98
N GLN A 222 29.61 10.34 -9.86
CA GLN A 222 30.56 10.11 -10.94
C GLN A 222 30.66 8.61 -11.32
N ASN A 223 30.60 7.71 -10.34
CA ASN A 223 30.62 6.27 -10.57
C ASN A 223 29.40 5.80 -11.38
N LEU A 224 28.20 6.26 -11.03
CA LEU A 224 26.98 5.94 -11.77
C LEU A 224 26.99 6.52 -13.20
N ILE A 225 27.56 7.72 -13.38
CA ILE A 225 27.74 8.31 -14.72
C ILE A 225 28.67 7.43 -15.56
N ASN A 226 29.80 6.99 -15.01
CA ASN A 226 30.75 6.13 -15.71
C ASN A 226 30.12 4.77 -16.08
N GLU A 227 29.41 4.14 -15.14
CA GLU A 227 28.69 2.89 -15.36
C GLU A 227 27.67 3.03 -16.50
N LEU A 228 26.85 4.07 -16.47
CA LEU A 228 25.84 4.28 -17.49
C LEU A 228 26.44 4.68 -18.84
N THR A 229 27.56 5.40 -18.84
CA THR A 229 28.29 5.72 -20.07
C THR A 229 28.79 4.47 -20.77
N ALA A 230 29.25 3.47 -20.01
CA ALA A 230 29.69 2.18 -20.54
C ALA A 230 28.52 1.29 -21.02
N ASN A 231 27.30 1.50 -20.50
CA ASN A 231 26.14 0.66 -20.81
C ASN A 231 24.82 1.45 -20.79
N ASN A 232 24.66 2.43 -21.70
CA ASN A 232 23.44 3.27 -21.77
C ASN A 232 22.28 2.54 -22.47
N THR A 233 21.93 1.36 -21.97
CA THR A 233 20.78 0.56 -22.38
C THR A 233 19.63 0.74 -21.39
N THR A 234 18.45 0.22 -21.71
CA THR A 234 17.32 0.15 -20.76
C THR A 234 17.73 -0.55 -19.45
N ALA A 235 18.51 -1.62 -19.54
CA ALA A 235 19.01 -2.35 -18.38
C ALA A 235 20.00 -1.50 -17.55
N GLY A 236 20.90 -0.75 -18.20
CA GLY A 236 21.82 0.16 -17.52
C GLY A 236 21.10 1.31 -16.81
N ARG A 237 20.09 1.91 -17.45
CA ARG A 237 19.24 2.94 -16.83
C ARG A 237 18.48 2.40 -15.63
N ALA A 238 17.91 1.20 -15.76
CA ALA A 238 17.24 0.52 -14.65
C ALA A 238 18.19 0.25 -13.47
N SER A 239 19.42 -0.22 -13.75
CA SER A 239 20.48 -0.43 -12.74
C SER A 239 20.76 0.86 -11.98
N VAL A 240 21.00 1.96 -12.70
CA VAL A 240 21.29 3.27 -12.09
C VAL A 240 20.13 3.77 -11.25
N LEU A 241 18.90 3.76 -11.77
CA LEU A 241 17.71 4.16 -11.01
C LEU A 241 17.60 3.37 -9.71
N ARG A 242 17.79 2.05 -9.78
CA ARG A 242 17.72 1.18 -8.59
C ARG A 242 18.81 1.53 -7.58
N LYS A 243 20.04 1.79 -8.02
CA LYS A 243 21.14 2.20 -7.13
C LYS A 243 20.85 3.52 -6.42
N VAL A 244 20.22 4.49 -7.08
CA VAL A 244 19.75 5.72 -6.41
C VAL A 244 18.63 5.42 -5.42
N ALA A 245 17.69 4.52 -5.76
CA ALA A 245 16.57 4.16 -4.89
C ALA A 245 16.97 3.30 -3.68
N GLU A 246 18.07 2.57 -3.76
CA GLU A 246 18.65 1.76 -2.68
C GLU A 246 19.74 2.51 -1.91
N ASP A 247 20.03 3.77 -2.25
CA ASP A 247 21.00 4.59 -1.55
C ASP A 247 20.60 4.80 -0.07
N ALA A 248 21.60 4.73 0.80
CA ALA A 248 21.39 4.77 2.25
C ALA A 248 20.85 6.12 2.72
N ASP A 249 21.29 7.22 2.13
CA ASP A 249 20.85 8.57 2.51
C ASP A 249 19.41 8.82 2.06
N LEU A 250 19.02 8.33 0.88
CA LEU A 250 17.62 8.34 0.46
C LEU A 250 16.76 7.48 1.39
N SER A 251 17.23 6.28 1.72
CA SER A 251 16.53 5.38 2.63
C SER A 251 16.30 6.04 3.99
N ALA A 252 17.31 6.70 4.56
CA ALA A 252 17.19 7.40 5.82
C ALA A 252 16.23 8.60 5.73
N ALA A 253 16.36 9.43 4.69
CA ALA A 253 15.56 10.64 4.50
C ALA A 253 14.06 10.34 4.31
N GLU A 254 13.72 9.21 3.71
CA GLU A 254 12.34 8.86 3.39
C GLU A 254 11.71 7.85 4.36
N ASN A 255 12.48 7.22 5.25
CA ASN A 255 12.01 6.12 6.09
C ASN A 255 10.73 6.44 6.88
N ASN A 256 10.72 7.55 7.62
CA ASN A 256 9.57 7.90 8.46
C ASN A 256 8.34 8.23 7.61
N LYS A 257 8.54 8.94 6.50
CA LYS A 257 7.45 9.33 5.59
C LYS A 257 6.82 8.11 4.93
N ALA A 258 7.66 7.19 4.43
CA ALA A 258 7.22 5.92 3.89
C ALA A 258 6.48 5.11 4.96
N PHE A 259 7.04 4.98 6.17
CA PHE A 259 6.40 4.23 7.26
C PHE A 259 5.00 4.74 7.58
N VAL A 260 4.78 6.06 7.65
CA VAL A 260 3.44 6.63 7.85
C VAL A 260 2.52 6.30 6.68
N LEU A 261 2.98 6.46 5.43
CA LEU A 261 2.19 6.16 4.25
C LEU A 261 1.72 4.69 4.23
N MET A 262 2.57 3.77 4.66
CA MET A 262 2.23 2.35 4.69
C MET A 262 1.18 2.00 5.74
N GLN A 263 1.01 2.82 6.79
CA GLN A 263 -0.12 2.65 7.71
C GLN A 263 -1.46 2.88 7.01
N TYR A 264 -1.55 3.93 6.18
CA TYR A 264 -2.75 4.18 5.38
C TYR A 264 -3.00 3.07 4.35
N PHE A 265 -1.95 2.67 3.63
CA PHE A 265 -2.09 1.66 2.57
C PHE A 265 -2.43 0.27 3.11
N GLY A 266 -1.80 -0.12 4.21
CA GLY A 266 -1.93 -1.44 4.81
C GLY A 266 -3.17 -1.55 5.71
N TYR A 267 -3.30 -0.68 6.71
CA TYR A 267 -4.42 -0.74 7.67
C TYR A 267 -5.72 -0.18 7.10
N LEU A 268 -5.67 0.98 6.47
CA LEU A 268 -6.90 1.69 6.07
C LEU A 268 -7.32 1.39 4.64
N LYS A 269 -6.45 0.76 3.85
CA LYS A 269 -6.69 0.38 2.44
C LYS A 269 -7.03 1.56 1.52
N ARG A 270 -6.53 2.76 1.84
CA ARG A 270 -6.80 3.98 1.06
C ARG A 270 -5.58 4.90 1.00
N ASN A 271 -5.62 5.92 0.13
CA ASN A 271 -4.66 7.01 0.22
C ASN A 271 -5.00 7.94 1.41
N PRO A 272 -4.01 8.67 1.96
CA PRO A 272 -4.27 9.53 3.10
C PRO A 272 -5.30 10.63 2.86
N ASP A 273 -5.39 11.11 1.61
CA ASP A 273 -6.33 12.14 1.14
C ASP A 273 -7.67 11.59 0.61
N ASP A 274 -7.89 10.28 0.65
CA ASP A 274 -9.18 9.69 0.29
C ASP A 274 -10.15 9.73 1.48
N ALA A 275 -11.46 9.71 1.20
CA ALA A 275 -12.50 9.55 2.22
C ALA A 275 -12.22 8.30 3.09
N PRO A 276 -12.49 8.32 4.41
CA PRO A 276 -13.31 9.30 5.15
C PRO A 276 -12.54 10.53 5.68
N GLU A 277 -11.34 10.83 5.19
CA GLU A 277 -10.63 12.05 5.56
C GLU A 277 -11.49 13.30 5.32
N GLN A 278 -11.76 14.08 6.37
CA GLN A 278 -12.80 15.12 6.34
C GLN A 278 -12.54 16.18 5.27
N ASN A 279 -11.27 16.57 5.13
CA ASN A 279 -10.85 17.63 4.21
C ASN A 279 -10.29 17.06 2.89
N LEU A 280 -10.29 15.73 2.71
CA LEU A 280 -9.70 15.03 1.57
C LEU A 280 -8.28 15.54 1.25
N ASN A 281 -7.49 15.72 2.30
CA ASN A 281 -6.14 16.29 2.26
C ASN A 281 -5.17 15.42 3.05
N PHE A 282 -3.93 15.88 3.24
CA PHE A 282 -2.90 15.13 3.95
C PHE A 282 -2.76 15.54 5.44
N ASP A 283 -3.77 16.16 6.06
CA ASP A 283 -3.64 16.66 7.44
C ASP A 283 -3.33 15.54 8.43
N GLY A 284 -4.08 14.43 8.39
CA GLY A 284 -3.81 13.27 9.22
C GLY A 284 -2.43 12.67 8.96
N PHE A 285 -2.01 12.58 7.70
CA PHE A 285 -0.69 12.09 7.32
C PHE A 285 0.43 12.99 7.87
N ASN A 286 0.30 14.30 7.71
CA ASN A 286 1.27 15.29 8.16
C ASN A 286 1.35 15.31 9.69
N PHE A 287 0.21 15.17 10.38
CA PHE A 287 0.17 15.02 11.84
C PHE A 287 0.98 13.79 12.29
N TRP A 288 0.72 12.63 11.71
CA TRP A 288 1.41 11.40 12.06
C TRP A 288 2.89 11.44 11.72
N PHE A 289 3.24 12.01 10.57
CA PHE A 289 4.64 12.22 10.17
C PHE A 289 5.37 13.16 11.14
N GLY A 290 4.75 14.29 11.52
CA GLY A 290 5.28 15.21 12.52
C GLY A 290 5.52 14.53 13.86
N LYS A 291 4.48 13.86 14.40
CA LYS A 291 4.55 13.13 15.68
C LYS A 291 5.63 12.05 15.67
N LEU A 292 5.79 11.32 14.56
CA LEU A 292 6.84 10.31 14.44
C LEU A 292 8.25 10.93 14.48
N ASN A 293 8.44 12.07 13.81
CA ASN A 293 9.71 12.79 13.81
C ASN A 293 10.03 13.40 15.18
N GLU A 294 9.05 13.94 15.89
CA GLU A 294 9.21 14.45 17.27
C GLU A 294 9.72 13.38 18.24
N HIS A 295 9.37 12.11 17.97
CA HIS A 295 9.85 10.96 18.73
C HIS A 295 11.02 10.22 18.05
N GLY A 296 11.74 10.87 17.13
CA GLY A 296 12.95 10.32 16.49
C GLY A 296 12.72 9.01 15.72
N GLY A 297 11.52 8.80 15.18
CA GLY A 297 11.14 7.55 14.49
C GLY A 297 10.64 6.44 15.42
N ASN A 298 10.53 6.68 16.73
CA ASN A 298 10.03 5.69 17.68
C ASN A 298 8.50 5.55 17.56
N PHE A 299 8.04 4.51 16.84
CA PHE A 299 6.62 4.28 16.59
C PHE A 299 5.80 3.96 17.86
N VAL A 300 6.44 3.44 18.92
CA VAL A 300 5.77 3.14 20.20
C VAL A 300 5.49 4.45 20.95
N GLN A 301 6.50 5.31 21.08
CA GLN A 301 6.32 6.62 21.72
C GLN A 301 5.38 7.53 20.92
N ALA A 302 5.47 7.49 19.59
CA ALA A 302 4.53 8.18 18.72
C ALA A 302 3.12 7.56 18.74
N GLN A 303 2.93 6.38 19.35
CA GLN A 303 1.68 5.61 19.35
C GLN A 303 1.14 5.34 17.94
N MET A 304 2.01 5.32 16.94
CA MET A 304 1.63 5.27 15.52
C MET A 304 0.84 4.00 15.24
N VAL A 305 1.49 2.84 15.41
CA VAL A 305 0.90 1.55 15.10
C VAL A 305 -0.35 1.31 15.94
N LYS A 306 -0.30 1.68 17.22
CA LYS A 306 -1.44 1.60 18.14
C LYS A 306 -2.66 2.35 17.61
N ALA A 307 -2.50 3.60 17.21
CA ALA A 307 -3.62 4.43 16.80
C ALA A 307 -4.33 3.89 15.55
N PHE A 308 -3.57 3.32 14.60
CA PHE A 308 -4.17 2.68 13.42
C PHE A 308 -4.84 1.35 13.76
N LEU A 309 -4.25 0.53 14.64
CA LEU A 309 -4.87 -0.72 15.13
C LEU A 309 -6.18 -0.46 15.90
N ASP A 310 -6.23 0.59 16.70
CA ASP A 310 -7.40 0.93 17.51
C ASP A 310 -8.43 1.77 16.74
N SER A 311 -8.10 2.23 15.53
CA SER A 311 -8.98 3.06 14.71
C SER A 311 -10.28 2.34 14.36
N SER A 312 -11.40 3.06 14.42
CA SER A 312 -12.70 2.53 13.99
C SER A 312 -12.68 2.05 12.54
N GLU A 313 -11.92 2.73 11.68
CA GLU A 313 -11.75 2.37 10.27
C GLU A 313 -11.09 0.99 10.11
N TYR A 314 -9.97 0.72 10.78
CA TYR A 314 -9.35 -0.61 10.75
C TYR A 314 -10.24 -1.68 11.39
N ARG A 315 -10.80 -1.40 12.57
CA ARG A 315 -11.63 -2.36 13.31
C ARG A 315 -12.88 -2.74 12.52
N THR A 316 -13.48 -1.81 11.78
CA THR A 316 -14.67 -2.04 10.94
C THR A 316 -14.34 -2.78 9.64
N ARG A 317 -13.09 -3.17 9.36
CA ARG A 317 -12.81 -4.12 8.27
C ARG A 317 -13.23 -5.55 8.60
N PHE A 318 -13.39 -5.85 9.89
CA PHE A 318 -13.70 -7.18 10.42
C PHE A 318 -15.08 -7.19 11.09
#